data_AF-W7A4T1-F1
#
_entry.id   AF-W7A4T1-F1
#
_cell.length_a   1.000
_cell.length_b   1.000
_cell.length_c   1.000
_cell.angle_alpha   90.00
_cell.angle_beta   90.00
_cell.angle_gamma   90.00
#
_symmetry.space_group_name_H-M   'P 1'
#
loop_
_entity.id
_entity.type
_entity.pdbx_description
1 polymer ?
#
loop_
_entity_poly.entity_id
_entity_poly.type
_entity_poly.pdbx_seq_one_letter_code
_entity_poly.pdbx_strand_id
1 'polypeptide(L)'
;FLMAYFEINIMPLSFNSKCITFSEWIALFTLCLAPLIAHVASGAPAISYLTDRRLKWYDHICIYNPTSIIWRYAAITDRRIRAINWSRQDFAASNAIFWTSNGWDGSEHMASATAQYCLRYPETTHARPLSLTTLKTVITTLQGISALMILIGAITGSSMLPDRVGFGVDTIFFPLAILGLLRLSAAAWLTEDYVYQDYGQRADSMWEMASQSSSRPVDKDSEINAHESRTGRDPLLVSRFQSAGFRSPESSWGSRIFRFIFLGILWAVWVLAVFCIVPSIGGGVAYYTTTSFLLSLYYFMFTTVTAAIYTLFFFRGKTTNTILPCISSTWYRLYTILFTGLMIGLVVIASIETSKTVDGSYSSWEPMENLGCLGSSDWWFIGPSSQIMGFASRKESDEKWLTHDQKSVPVVRVNGTNSSAPEEFWLYNFTGYCVGQTY
;
A
#
# COMPACT_ATOMS: atom_id res chain seq x y z
N PHE A 1 -11.52 1.52 -40.64
CA PHE A 1 -10.92 0.94 -39.43
C PHE A 1 -9.61 0.28 -39.86
N LEU A 2 -8.49 1.01 -39.77
CA LEU A 2 -7.18 0.40 -39.97
C LEU A 2 -6.99 -0.66 -38.87
N MET A 3 -6.66 -1.91 -39.24
CA MET A 3 -6.07 -2.84 -38.28
C MET A 3 -4.69 -2.28 -37.94
N ALA A 4 -4.58 -1.54 -36.84
CA ALA A 4 -3.29 -1.22 -36.27
C ALA A 4 -2.64 -2.55 -35.86
N TYR A 5 -1.46 -2.83 -36.43
CA TYR A 5 -0.65 -3.98 -36.05
C TYR A 5 0.00 -3.68 -34.70
N PHE A 6 -0.22 -4.57 -33.73
CA PHE A 6 0.35 -4.49 -32.40
C PHE A 6 1.22 -5.72 -32.18
N GLU A 7 2.51 -5.49 -31.94
CA GLU A 7 3.45 -6.56 -31.59
C GLU A 7 3.98 -6.30 -30.18
N ILE A 8 3.77 -7.29 -29.31
CA ILE A 8 4.31 -7.28 -27.94
C ILE A 8 5.55 -8.16 -27.97
N ASN A 9 6.71 -7.55 -27.82
CA ASN A 9 7.98 -8.27 -27.72
C ASN A 9 8.41 -8.36 -26.26
N ILE A 10 8.38 -9.57 -25.72
CA ILE A 10 8.81 -9.86 -24.35
C ILE A 10 10.24 -10.38 -24.40
N MET A 11 11.17 -9.63 -23.84
CA MET A 11 12.56 -10.04 -23.76
C MET A 11 12.72 -11.22 -22.80
N PRO A 12 13.56 -12.21 -23.14
CA PRO A 12 13.79 -13.35 -22.27
C PRO A 12 14.42 -12.90 -20.96
N LEU A 13 14.10 -13.62 -19.89
CA LEU A 13 14.64 -13.40 -18.56
C LEU A 13 16.17 -13.38 -18.59
N SER A 14 16.78 -12.26 -18.21
CA SER A 14 18.24 -12.08 -18.14
C SER A 14 18.69 -11.82 -16.70
N PHE A 15 19.86 -12.37 -16.34
CA PHE A 15 20.44 -12.23 -15.01
C PHE A 15 21.32 -10.98 -14.95
N ASN A 16 20.78 -9.87 -14.42
CA ASN A 16 21.43 -8.55 -14.45
C ASN A 16 21.81 -8.01 -13.06
N SER A 17 21.56 -8.77 -11.99
CA SER A 17 21.76 -8.38 -10.59
C SER A 17 23.23 -8.33 -10.12
N LYS A 18 24.20 -8.44 -11.03
CA LYS A 18 25.64 -8.61 -10.72
C LYS A 18 26.27 -7.42 -9.99
N CYS A 19 25.69 -6.24 -10.11
CA CYS A 19 26.30 -4.97 -9.68
C CYS A 19 25.57 -4.29 -8.51
N ILE A 20 24.83 -5.09 -7.74
CA ILE A 20 24.12 -4.64 -6.55
C ILE A 20 24.79 -5.31 -5.34
N THR A 21 25.36 -4.49 -4.46
CA THR A 21 25.98 -4.96 -3.22
C THR A 21 24.93 -5.52 -2.27
N PHE A 22 25.34 -6.35 -1.31
CA PHE A 22 24.42 -6.89 -0.31
C PHE A 22 23.69 -5.79 0.48
N SER A 23 24.39 -4.70 0.84
CA SER A 23 23.79 -3.56 1.54
C SER A 23 22.69 -2.89 0.70
N GLU A 24 22.94 -2.72 -0.61
CA GLU A 24 21.95 -2.20 -1.54
C GLU A 24 20.76 -3.14 -1.69
N TRP A 25 20.95 -4.46 -1.70
CA TRP A 25 19.86 -5.41 -1.69
C TRP A 25 18.95 -5.27 -0.47
N ILE A 26 19.53 -5.11 0.73
CA ILE A 26 18.75 -4.86 1.94
C ILE A 26 17.96 -3.55 1.83
N ALA A 27 18.58 -2.49 1.30
CA ALA A 27 17.90 -1.21 1.07
C ALA A 27 16.75 -1.36 0.05
N LEU A 28 16.99 -2.05 -1.07
CA LEU A 28 15.99 -2.33 -2.11
C LEU A 28 14.81 -3.12 -1.58
N PHE A 29 15.04 -4.21 -0.85
CA PHE A 29 13.96 -4.98 -0.25
C PHE A 29 13.19 -4.17 0.79
N THR A 30 13.88 -3.34 1.57
CA THR A 30 13.23 -2.44 2.55
C THR A 30 12.32 -1.43 1.84
N LEU A 31 12.81 -0.77 0.78
CA LEU A 31 12.06 0.21 0.01
C LEU A 31 10.88 -0.44 -0.74
N CYS A 32 11.11 -1.59 -1.37
CA CYS A 32 10.11 -2.38 -2.07
C CYS A 32 8.99 -2.83 -1.12
N LEU A 33 9.33 -3.44 0.02
CA LEU A 33 8.35 -4.00 0.95
C LEU A 33 7.67 -2.93 1.81
N ALA A 34 8.25 -1.74 1.98
CA ALA A 34 7.69 -0.71 2.83
C ALA A 34 6.25 -0.31 2.46
N PRO A 35 5.88 -0.06 1.18
CA PRO A 35 4.49 0.16 0.79
C PRO A 35 3.56 -1.03 1.10
N LEU A 36 4.01 -2.27 0.88
CA LEU A 36 3.22 -3.46 1.19
C LEU A 36 2.95 -3.56 2.70
N ILE A 37 4.02 -3.46 3.50
CA ILE A 37 3.94 -3.51 4.96
C ILE A 37 3.06 -2.37 5.47
N ALA A 38 3.26 -1.14 5.00
CA ALA A 38 2.45 -0.01 5.40
C ALA A 38 0.97 -0.23 5.02
N HIS A 39 0.68 -0.76 3.85
CA HIS A 39 -0.69 -1.06 3.42
C HIS A 39 -1.35 -2.14 4.30
N VAL A 40 -0.65 -3.24 4.57
CA VAL A 40 -1.15 -4.35 5.40
C VAL A 40 -1.26 -3.95 6.88
N ALA A 41 -0.20 -3.40 7.45
CA ALA A 41 -0.13 -3.04 8.87
C ALA A 41 -1.03 -1.86 9.24
N SER A 42 -1.30 -0.95 8.30
CA SER A 42 -2.28 0.13 8.52
C SER A 42 -3.71 -0.32 8.24
N GLY A 43 -3.89 -1.23 7.28
CA GLY A 43 -5.19 -1.59 6.73
C GLY A 43 -5.91 -2.71 7.47
N ALA A 44 -5.16 -3.67 8.02
CA ALA A 44 -5.74 -4.83 8.69
C ALA A 44 -6.32 -4.44 10.06
N PRO A 45 -7.63 -4.66 10.31
CA PRO A 45 -8.24 -4.45 11.62
C PRO A 45 -7.79 -5.50 12.64
N ALA A 46 -7.92 -5.15 13.92
CA ALA A 46 -7.87 -6.12 15.00
C ALA A 46 -9.09 -7.06 14.95
N ILE A 47 -8.85 -8.35 15.14
CA ILE A 47 -9.89 -9.38 15.12
C ILE A 47 -10.48 -9.51 16.53
N SER A 48 -11.80 -9.40 16.64
CA SER A 48 -12.54 -9.66 17.87
C SER A 48 -13.24 -11.02 17.80
N TYR A 49 -12.88 -11.95 18.70
CA TYR A 49 -13.44 -13.30 18.73
C TYR A 49 -14.70 -13.35 19.59
N LEU A 50 -15.85 -13.66 18.98
CA LEU A 50 -17.14 -13.83 19.67
C LEU A 50 -17.55 -15.30 19.83
N THR A 51 -16.70 -16.23 19.37
CA THR A 51 -16.90 -17.68 19.42
C THR A 51 -15.59 -18.36 19.81
N ASP A 52 -15.70 -19.53 20.41
CA ASP A 52 -14.64 -20.50 20.66
C ASP A 52 -13.98 -21.06 19.40
N ARG A 53 -14.67 -21.01 18.25
CA ARG A 53 -14.17 -21.56 17.00
C ARG A 53 -12.93 -20.81 16.53
N ARG A 54 -11.78 -21.48 16.60
CA ARG A 54 -10.51 -20.95 16.08
C ARG A 54 -10.60 -20.64 14.59
N LEU A 55 -10.13 -19.46 14.25
CA LEU A 55 -10.02 -18.98 12.89
C LEU A 55 -8.89 -19.72 12.17
N LYS A 56 -9.17 -20.22 10.96
CA LYS A 56 -8.18 -20.95 10.17
C LYS A 56 -7.23 -19.97 9.49
N TRP A 57 -6.02 -20.41 9.17
CA TRP A 57 -4.98 -19.55 8.57
C TRP A 57 -5.43 -18.95 7.22
N TYR A 58 -6.16 -19.71 6.41
CA TYR A 58 -6.65 -19.25 5.10
C TYR A 58 -7.81 -18.25 5.22
N ASP A 59 -8.46 -18.15 6.37
CA ASP A 59 -9.46 -17.11 6.64
C ASP A 59 -8.80 -15.81 7.11
N HIS A 60 -7.63 -15.90 7.77
CA HIS A 60 -6.83 -14.74 8.13
C HIS A 60 -6.25 -14.05 6.88
N ILE A 61 -5.68 -14.81 5.94
CA ILE A 61 -4.99 -14.23 4.78
C ILE A 61 -5.90 -13.34 3.92
N CYS A 62 -7.20 -13.64 3.88
CA CYS A 62 -8.19 -12.89 3.12
C CYS A 62 -8.41 -11.45 3.63
N ILE A 63 -8.15 -11.18 4.91
CA ILE A 63 -8.25 -9.83 5.50
C ILE A 63 -7.05 -8.98 5.09
N TYR A 64 -5.88 -9.61 4.93
CA TYR A 64 -4.66 -8.94 4.52
C TYR A 64 -4.60 -8.68 3.01
N ASN A 65 -5.57 -9.17 2.24
CA ASN A 65 -5.69 -8.88 0.82
C ASN A 65 -5.95 -7.37 0.61
N PRO A 66 -5.17 -6.67 -0.25
CA PRO A 66 -5.39 -5.25 -0.54
C PRO A 66 -6.82 -4.90 -0.96
N THR A 67 -7.50 -5.78 -1.72
CA THR A 67 -8.91 -5.58 -2.10
C THR A 67 -9.81 -5.50 -0.86
N SER A 68 -9.62 -6.37 0.14
CA SER A 68 -10.37 -6.34 1.41
C SER A 68 -10.05 -5.09 2.23
N ILE A 69 -8.79 -4.67 2.27
CA ILE A 69 -8.34 -3.50 3.01
C ILE A 69 -8.94 -2.22 2.43
N ILE A 70 -8.87 -2.04 1.11
CA ILE A 70 -9.45 -0.88 0.43
C ILE A 70 -10.98 -0.89 0.61
N TRP A 71 -11.60 -2.07 0.69
CA TRP A 71 -13.06 -2.19 0.81
C TRP A 71 -13.49 -1.65 2.17
N ARG A 72 -12.73 -1.97 3.21
CA ARG A 72 -12.94 -1.44 4.56
C ARG A 72 -12.91 0.08 4.57
N TYR A 73 -11.97 0.73 3.87
CA TYR A 73 -11.93 2.20 3.79
C TYR A 73 -13.23 2.74 3.18
N ALA A 74 -13.65 2.19 2.04
CA ALA A 74 -14.89 2.61 1.40
C ALA A 74 -16.12 2.37 2.29
N ALA A 75 -16.21 1.21 2.94
CA ALA A 75 -17.35 0.83 3.76
C ALA A 75 -17.47 1.69 5.04
N ILE A 76 -16.36 2.01 5.70
CA ILE A 76 -16.35 2.90 6.88
C ILE A 76 -16.81 4.31 6.50
N THR A 77 -16.26 4.88 5.42
CA THR A 77 -16.65 6.22 4.95
C THR A 77 -18.10 6.25 4.51
N ASP A 78 -18.56 5.26 3.73
CA ASP A 78 -19.96 5.15 3.31
C ASP A 78 -20.91 5.06 4.52
N ARG A 79 -20.54 4.25 5.52
CA ARG A 79 -21.33 4.11 6.75
C ARG A 79 -21.38 5.42 7.53
N ARG A 80 -20.27 6.15 7.64
CA ARG A 80 -20.25 7.46 8.30
C ARG A 80 -21.16 8.47 7.61
N ILE A 81 -21.16 8.51 6.28
CA ILE A 81 -22.02 9.40 5.47
C ILE A 81 -23.51 9.07 5.69
N ARG A 82 -23.84 7.80 5.92
CA ARG A 82 -25.23 7.34 6.15
C ARG A 82 -25.70 7.42 7.60
N ALA A 83 -24.80 7.60 8.56
CA ALA A 83 -25.15 7.63 9.98
C ALA A 83 -25.93 8.91 10.33
N ILE A 84 -27.11 8.75 10.91
CA ILE A 84 -27.92 9.88 11.42
C ILE A 84 -27.28 10.44 12.70
N ASN A 85 -26.93 9.53 13.62
CA ASN A 85 -26.17 9.82 14.83
C ASN A 85 -24.87 9.01 14.75
N TRP A 86 -23.72 9.61 15.04
CA TRP A 86 -22.43 8.91 15.01
C TRP A 86 -21.85 8.88 16.42
N SER A 87 -22.09 7.79 17.13
CA SER A 87 -21.60 7.61 18.50
C SER A 87 -20.20 7.02 18.55
N ARG A 88 -19.57 7.05 19.73
CA ARG A 88 -18.26 6.39 19.98
C ARG A 88 -18.35 4.87 19.79
N GLN A 89 -19.51 4.30 20.07
CA GLN A 89 -19.79 2.88 19.87
C GLN A 89 -19.84 2.54 18.37
N ASP A 90 -20.57 3.33 17.57
CA ASP A 90 -20.63 3.12 16.12
C ASP A 90 -19.24 3.27 15.49
N PHE A 91 -18.46 4.22 16.00
CA PHE A 91 -17.08 4.44 15.59
C PHE A 91 -16.18 3.23 15.90
N ALA A 92 -16.24 2.68 17.12
CA ALA A 92 -15.50 1.48 17.50
C ALA A 92 -15.94 0.25 16.69
N ALA A 93 -17.25 -0.01 16.62
CA ALA A 93 -17.81 -1.16 15.93
C ALA A 93 -17.56 -1.14 14.41
N SER A 94 -17.53 0.05 13.81
CA SER A 94 -17.19 0.18 12.38
C SER A 94 -15.73 -0.09 12.08
N ASN A 95 -14.85 0.05 13.07
CA ASN A 95 -13.43 -0.25 12.93
C ASN A 95 -13.09 -1.69 13.30
N ALA A 96 -13.93 -2.36 14.10
CA ALA A 96 -13.79 -3.75 14.49
C ALA A 96 -14.28 -4.72 13.40
N ILE A 97 -13.69 -5.91 13.39
CA ILE A 97 -14.21 -7.07 12.68
C ILE A 97 -14.46 -8.20 13.67
N PHE A 98 -15.59 -8.87 13.53
CA PHE A 98 -16.00 -9.91 14.45
C PHE A 98 -15.91 -11.27 13.78
N TRP A 99 -15.22 -12.19 14.45
CA TRP A 99 -15.29 -13.60 14.10
C TRP A 99 -16.41 -14.25 14.91
N THR A 100 -17.45 -14.70 14.22
CA THR A 100 -18.65 -15.30 14.80
C THR A 100 -18.72 -16.80 14.46
N SER A 101 -19.68 -17.52 15.05
CA SER A 101 -19.96 -18.91 14.68
C SER A 101 -20.29 -19.08 13.18
N ASN A 102 -20.86 -18.05 12.57
CA ASN A 102 -21.21 -17.97 11.15
C ASN A 102 -20.06 -17.41 10.27
N GLY A 103 -18.90 -17.12 10.85
CA GLY A 103 -17.73 -16.57 10.17
C GLY A 103 -17.59 -15.06 10.36
N TRP A 104 -16.98 -14.39 9.37
CA TRP A 104 -16.72 -12.95 9.39
C TRP A 104 -18.00 -12.11 9.37
N ASP A 105 -18.17 -11.24 10.36
CA ASP A 105 -19.26 -10.26 10.41
C ASP A 105 -18.74 -8.87 10.81
N GLY A 106 -19.03 -7.89 9.97
CA GLY A 106 -18.78 -6.46 10.20
C GLY A 106 -20.01 -5.64 9.83
N SER A 107 -21.21 -6.24 9.87
CA SER A 107 -22.48 -5.60 9.52
C SER A 107 -22.84 -4.49 10.51
N GLU A 108 -23.71 -3.57 10.08
CA GLU A 108 -24.23 -2.50 10.95
C GLU A 108 -24.96 -3.02 12.19
N HIS A 109 -25.64 -4.17 12.07
CA HIS A 109 -26.29 -4.82 13.21
C HIS A 109 -25.30 -5.23 14.30
N MET A 110 -24.06 -5.57 13.93
CA MET A 110 -23.03 -5.91 14.91
C MET A 110 -22.68 -4.73 15.81
N ALA A 111 -22.84 -3.48 15.34
CA ALA A 111 -22.59 -2.31 16.20
C ALA A 111 -23.49 -2.27 17.43
N SER A 112 -24.77 -2.66 17.29
CA SER A 112 -25.67 -2.81 18.43
C SER A 112 -25.44 -4.11 19.20
N ALA A 113 -25.21 -5.23 18.50
CA ALA A 113 -25.13 -6.54 19.13
C ALA A 113 -23.89 -6.69 20.02
N THR A 114 -22.78 -6.04 19.66
CA THR A 114 -21.50 -6.14 20.39
C THR A 114 -21.26 -5.02 21.39
N ALA A 115 -22.20 -4.08 21.53
CA ALA A 115 -22.13 -2.96 22.47
C ALA A 115 -21.73 -3.39 23.89
N GLN A 116 -22.40 -4.45 24.37
CA GLN A 116 -22.21 -5.02 25.70
C GLN A 116 -20.84 -5.71 25.89
N TYR A 117 -20.14 -6.02 24.80
CA TYR A 117 -18.83 -6.68 24.83
C TYR A 117 -17.68 -5.69 24.67
N CYS A 118 -17.95 -4.40 24.44
CA CYS A 118 -16.91 -3.39 24.34
C CYS A 118 -16.40 -3.01 25.73
N LEU A 119 -15.16 -3.34 26.05
CA LEU A 119 -14.50 -3.00 27.31
C LEU A 119 -14.00 -1.55 27.31
N ARG A 120 -13.58 -1.06 26.14
CA ARG A 120 -13.02 0.30 25.99
C ARG A 120 -13.49 0.91 24.69
N TYR A 121 -14.16 2.06 24.82
CA TYR A 121 -14.51 2.92 23.70
C TYR A 121 -13.40 3.95 23.41
N PRO A 122 -13.27 4.41 22.16
CA PRO A 122 -12.44 5.55 21.84
C PRO A 122 -12.98 6.80 22.56
N GLU A 123 -12.09 7.69 23.02
CA GLU A 123 -12.49 8.93 23.72
C GLU A 123 -13.27 9.91 22.81
N THR A 124 -12.99 9.87 21.51
CA THR A 124 -13.56 10.74 20.49
C THR A 124 -14.32 9.94 19.43
N THR A 125 -15.18 10.60 18.66
CA THR A 125 -15.92 10.00 17.53
C THR A 125 -15.16 10.10 16.19
N HIS A 126 -13.92 10.58 16.25
CA HIS A 126 -13.00 10.78 15.15
C HIS A 126 -11.58 10.40 15.58
N ALA A 127 -10.71 10.11 14.61
CA ALA A 127 -9.31 9.79 14.84
C ALA A 127 -8.58 10.98 15.50
N ARG A 128 -7.76 10.72 16.54
CA ARG A 128 -6.96 11.79 17.15
C ARG A 128 -5.82 12.19 16.22
N PRO A 129 -5.49 13.48 16.11
CA PRO A 129 -4.39 13.94 15.25
C PRO A 129 -3.04 13.31 15.65
N LEU A 130 -2.81 13.09 16.94
CA LEU A 130 -1.61 12.43 17.48
C LEU A 130 -1.91 10.98 17.89
N SER A 131 -2.36 10.15 16.95
CA SER A 131 -2.57 8.72 17.15
C SER A 131 -1.68 7.88 16.23
N LEU A 132 -1.44 6.62 16.62
CA LEU A 132 -0.76 5.65 15.76
C LEU A 132 -1.48 5.49 14.42
N THR A 133 -2.80 5.56 14.40
CA THR A 133 -3.62 5.48 13.18
C THR A 133 -3.43 6.67 12.25
N THR A 134 -3.26 7.88 12.81
CA THR A 134 -2.94 9.08 12.01
C THR A 134 -1.53 8.99 11.46
N LEU A 135 -0.55 8.55 12.26
CA LEU A 135 0.83 8.32 11.79
C LEU A 135 0.87 7.31 10.62
N LYS A 136 0.18 6.16 10.76
CA LYS A 136 0.03 5.16 9.69
C LYS A 136 -0.56 5.77 8.42
N THR A 137 -1.54 6.67 8.56
CA THR A 137 -2.17 7.37 7.44
C THR A 137 -1.22 8.35 6.77
N VAL A 138 -0.44 9.11 7.55
CA VAL A 138 0.57 10.03 7.01
C VAL A 138 1.62 9.25 6.22
N ILE A 139 2.16 8.16 6.76
CA ILE A 139 3.16 7.33 6.08
C ILE A 139 2.62 6.78 4.76
N THR A 140 1.44 6.16 4.78
CA THR A 140 0.81 5.60 3.56
C THR A 140 0.48 6.68 2.53
N THR A 141 0.10 7.89 2.99
CA THR A 141 -0.17 9.02 2.10
C THR A 141 1.10 9.53 1.44
N LEU A 142 2.19 9.72 2.19
CA LEU A 142 3.47 10.17 1.64
C LEU A 142 4.03 9.16 0.63
N GLN A 143 3.96 7.87 0.94
CA GLN A 143 4.35 6.81 0.00
C GLN A 143 3.49 6.83 -1.28
N GLY A 144 2.17 6.99 -1.13
CA GLY A 144 1.26 7.06 -2.27
C GLY A 144 1.49 8.29 -3.15
N ILE A 145 1.74 9.47 -2.55
CA ILE A 145 2.06 10.70 -3.29
C ILE A 145 3.39 10.54 -4.03
N SER A 146 4.43 10.02 -3.37
CA SER A 146 5.72 9.78 -3.99
C SER A 146 5.62 8.87 -5.20
N ALA A 147 4.93 7.72 -5.06
CA ALA A 147 4.70 6.79 -6.17
C ALA A 147 3.85 7.43 -7.30
N LEU A 148 2.85 8.23 -6.96
CA LEU A 148 2.01 8.94 -7.93
C LEU A 148 2.82 9.97 -8.74
N MET A 149 3.70 10.72 -8.08
CA MET A 149 4.55 11.70 -8.76
C MET A 149 5.53 11.03 -9.74
N ILE A 150 6.11 9.88 -9.36
CA ILE A 150 6.98 9.09 -10.24
C ILE A 150 6.19 8.58 -11.45
N LEU A 151 4.99 8.06 -11.23
CA LEU A 151 4.11 7.61 -12.31
C LEU A 151 3.72 8.76 -13.26
N ILE A 152 3.38 9.95 -12.73
CA ILE A 152 3.08 11.13 -13.55
C ILE A 152 4.31 11.50 -14.38
N GLY A 153 5.50 11.53 -13.78
CA GLY A 153 6.75 11.81 -14.49
C GLY A 153 7.06 10.83 -15.62
N ALA A 154 6.73 9.54 -15.40
CA ALA A 154 6.85 8.50 -16.43
C ALA A 154 5.87 8.73 -17.59
N ILE A 155 4.62 9.11 -17.30
CA ILE A 155 3.59 9.38 -18.33
C ILE A 155 3.90 10.66 -19.11
N THR A 156 4.42 11.71 -18.45
CA THR A 156 4.74 12.99 -19.11
C THR A 156 6.02 12.94 -19.95
N GLY A 157 6.69 11.79 -20.04
CA GLY A 157 7.89 11.61 -20.87
C GLY A 157 9.13 12.36 -20.34
N SER A 158 9.10 12.81 -19.08
CA SER A 158 10.24 13.50 -18.45
C SER A 158 11.33 12.54 -17.96
N SER A 159 11.03 11.23 -17.88
CA SER A 159 11.94 10.22 -17.39
C SER A 159 11.90 8.97 -18.28
N MET A 160 12.98 8.78 -19.04
CA MET A 160 13.32 7.61 -19.87
C MET A 160 12.59 7.43 -21.21
N LEU A 161 13.35 6.85 -22.13
CA LEU A 161 13.06 6.67 -23.56
C LEU A 161 11.60 6.23 -23.81
N PRO A 162 10.88 6.88 -24.73
CA PRO A 162 9.44 6.67 -24.96
C PRO A 162 9.02 5.22 -25.30
N ASP A 163 9.98 4.32 -25.56
CA ASP A 163 9.75 2.94 -25.95
C ASP A 163 10.24 1.89 -24.93
N ARG A 164 10.75 2.29 -23.76
CA ARG A 164 11.31 1.35 -22.76
C ARG A 164 10.72 1.57 -21.37
N VAL A 165 9.73 0.74 -21.01
CA VAL A 165 9.15 0.72 -19.66
C VAL A 165 9.96 -0.24 -18.80
N GLY A 166 10.79 0.32 -17.90
CA GLY A 166 11.61 -0.44 -16.96
C GLY A 166 11.11 -0.30 -15.54
N PHE A 167 10.72 -1.42 -14.92
CA PHE A 167 10.43 -1.45 -13.49
C PHE A 167 11.54 -2.21 -12.76
N GLY A 168 12.16 -1.56 -11.77
CA GLY A 168 13.07 -2.20 -10.81
C GLY A 168 12.33 -2.82 -9.63
N VAL A 169 13.03 -3.60 -8.80
CA VAL A 169 12.48 -4.21 -7.57
C VAL A 169 11.84 -3.20 -6.63
N ASP A 170 12.44 -2.02 -6.49
CA ASP A 170 11.96 -0.92 -5.66
C ASP A 170 10.56 -0.42 -6.05
N THR A 171 10.18 -0.57 -7.33
CA THR A 171 8.90 -0.07 -7.87
C THR A 171 7.75 -1.08 -7.84
N ILE A 172 8.00 -2.35 -7.47
CA ILE A 172 6.99 -3.43 -7.53
C ILE A 172 5.69 -3.07 -6.81
N PHE A 173 5.76 -2.42 -5.65
CA PHE A 173 4.60 -2.09 -4.82
C PHE A 173 4.11 -0.65 -4.97
N PHE A 174 4.58 0.10 -5.98
CA PHE A 174 4.14 1.48 -6.21
C PHE A 174 2.65 1.59 -6.52
N PRO A 175 2.03 0.76 -7.38
CA PRO A 175 0.60 0.85 -7.61
C PRO A 175 -0.22 0.58 -6.34
N LEU A 176 0.27 -0.31 -5.45
CA LEU A 176 -0.33 -0.53 -4.14
C LEU A 176 -0.19 0.71 -3.22
N ALA A 177 0.93 1.42 -3.28
CA ALA A 177 1.14 2.68 -2.58
C ALA A 177 0.13 3.75 -3.04
N ILE A 178 -0.06 3.89 -4.36
CA ILE A 178 -1.03 4.82 -4.96
C ILE A 178 -2.45 4.49 -4.49
N LEU A 179 -2.84 3.21 -4.50
CA LEU A 179 -4.14 2.79 -3.98
C LEU A 179 -4.26 2.99 -2.46
N GLY A 180 -3.14 3.04 -1.74
CA GLY A 180 -3.06 3.45 -0.34
C GLY A 180 -3.63 4.85 -0.09
N LEU A 181 -3.62 5.76 -1.09
CA LEU A 181 -4.22 7.09 -0.98
C LEU A 181 -5.73 7.05 -0.72
N LEU A 182 -6.41 5.98 -1.15
CA LEU A 182 -7.84 5.79 -0.87
C LEU A 182 -8.13 5.70 0.64
N ARG A 183 -7.12 5.39 1.47
CA ARG A 183 -7.22 5.44 2.92
C ARG A 183 -7.60 6.82 3.44
N LEU A 184 -7.20 7.90 2.77
CA LEU A 184 -7.52 9.28 3.16
C LEU A 184 -9.03 9.52 3.29
N SER A 185 -9.82 8.84 2.45
CA SER A 185 -11.28 8.94 2.51
C SER A 185 -11.87 8.47 3.84
N ALA A 186 -11.18 7.56 4.54
CA ALA A 186 -11.59 7.00 5.83
C ALA A 186 -10.76 7.52 7.00
N ALA A 187 -9.70 8.30 6.76
CA ALA A 187 -8.70 8.67 7.76
C ALA A 187 -9.27 9.25 9.05
N ALA A 188 -10.24 10.17 8.94
CA ALA A 188 -10.89 10.79 10.10
C ALA A 188 -11.72 9.80 10.94
N TRP A 189 -12.05 8.63 10.39
CA TRP A 189 -12.88 7.59 10.99
C TRP A 189 -12.18 6.23 11.04
N LEU A 190 -10.85 6.21 11.04
CA LEU A 190 -10.07 5.03 11.37
C LEU A 190 -9.57 5.13 12.82
N THR A 191 -9.72 4.05 13.58
CA THR A 191 -9.17 3.96 14.94
C THR A 191 -8.79 2.52 15.26
N GLU A 192 -7.83 2.37 16.16
CA GLU A 192 -7.44 1.12 16.81
C GLU A 192 -7.65 1.21 18.34
N ASP A 193 -8.20 2.33 18.83
CA ASP A 193 -8.37 2.63 20.25
C ASP A 193 -9.69 2.05 20.80
N TYR A 194 -9.91 0.76 20.59
CA TYR A 194 -11.04 0.03 21.15
C TYR A 194 -10.62 -1.36 21.58
N VAL A 195 -11.32 -1.90 22.58
CA VAL A 195 -11.07 -3.26 23.06
C VAL A 195 -12.41 -3.95 23.25
N TYR A 196 -12.61 -5.07 22.56
CA TYR A 196 -13.73 -5.97 22.80
C TYR A 196 -13.28 -7.15 23.66
N GLN A 197 -14.17 -7.61 24.54
CA GLN A 197 -13.94 -8.79 25.36
C GLN A 197 -13.81 -10.02 24.46
N ASP A 198 -12.70 -10.74 24.57
CA ASP A 198 -12.49 -11.99 23.87
C ASP A 198 -13.34 -13.10 24.53
N TYR A 199 -13.91 -13.99 23.72
CA TYR A 199 -14.62 -15.18 24.18
C TYR A 199 -13.78 -16.02 25.15
N GLY A 200 -12.47 -16.17 24.90
CA GLY A 200 -11.57 -16.94 25.79
C GLY A 200 -11.51 -16.36 27.20
N GLN A 201 -11.29 -15.04 27.29
CA GLN A 201 -11.23 -14.32 28.55
C GLN A 201 -12.57 -14.36 29.31
N ARG A 202 -13.69 -14.48 28.60
CA ARG A 202 -15.01 -14.65 29.18
C ARG A 202 -15.21 -16.03 29.82
N ALA A 203 -14.77 -17.08 29.15
CA ALA A 203 -14.87 -18.44 29.67
C ALA A 203 -14.06 -18.56 30.98
N ASP A 204 -12.85 -18.00 31.01
CA ASP A 204 -11.98 -18.05 32.18
C ASP A 204 -12.54 -17.23 33.36
N SER A 205 -12.99 -15.99 33.11
CA SER A 205 -13.59 -15.14 34.17
C SER A 205 -14.90 -15.69 34.73
N MET A 206 -15.72 -16.36 33.91
CA MET A 206 -16.94 -17.02 34.37
C MET A 206 -16.63 -18.28 35.19
N TRP A 207 -15.57 -19.01 34.83
CA TRP A 207 -15.10 -20.16 35.59
C TRP A 207 -14.46 -19.75 36.93
N GLU A 208 -13.70 -18.65 36.95
CA GLU A 208 -13.13 -18.08 38.17
C GLU A 208 -14.23 -17.64 39.15
N MET A 209 -15.27 -16.93 38.67
CA MET A 209 -16.41 -16.55 39.53
C MET A 209 -17.20 -17.75 40.05
N ALA A 210 -17.38 -18.81 39.25
CA ALA A 210 -18.04 -20.04 39.69
C ALA A 210 -17.19 -20.85 40.69
N SER A 211 -15.87 -20.88 40.50
CA SER A 211 -14.95 -21.60 41.39
C SER A 211 -14.76 -20.91 42.75
N GLN A 212 -14.86 -19.58 42.80
CA GLN A 212 -14.79 -18.82 44.06
C GLN A 212 -16.08 -18.90 44.90
N SER A 213 -17.21 -19.35 44.33
CA SER A 213 -18.45 -19.51 45.09
C SER A 213 -18.55 -20.84 45.85
N SER A 214 -17.51 -21.70 45.83
CA SER A 214 -17.60 -23.09 46.32
C SER A 214 -16.88 -23.39 47.64
N SER A 215 -16.33 -22.41 48.36
CA SER A 215 -15.68 -22.71 49.66
C SER A 215 -15.70 -21.56 50.64
N ARG A 216 -16.87 -21.26 51.20
CA ARG A 216 -16.94 -20.73 52.56
C ARG A 216 -17.79 -21.68 53.41
N PRO A 217 -17.24 -22.24 54.50
CA PRO A 217 -18.04 -23.01 55.43
C PRO A 217 -19.10 -22.07 56.02
N VAL A 218 -20.35 -22.51 55.92
CA VAL A 218 -21.52 -21.84 56.47
C VAL A 218 -21.38 -21.85 57.99
N ASP A 219 -21.00 -20.72 58.56
CA ASP A 219 -21.14 -20.46 59.99
C ASP A 219 -22.62 -20.10 60.23
N LYS A 220 -23.34 -21.04 60.84
CA LYS A 220 -24.70 -20.84 61.33
C LYS A 220 -24.58 -19.97 62.58
N ASP A 221 -24.99 -18.72 62.50
CA ASP A 221 -25.73 -17.97 63.52
C ASP A 221 -25.51 -16.47 63.34
N SER A 222 -26.37 -15.85 62.54
CA SER A 222 -26.84 -14.47 62.75
C SER A 222 -27.91 -14.16 61.71
N GLU A 223 -29.16 -14.27 62.13
CA GLU A 223 -30.30 -13.61 61.50
C GLU A 223 -30.07 -12.10 61.53
N ILE A 224 -29.43 -11.57 60.50
CA ILE A 224 -29.63 -10.18 60.10
C ILE A 224 -30.46 -10.26 58.83
N ASN A 225 -31.72 -9.85 58.97
CA ASN A 225 -32.66 -9.61 57.87
C ASN A 225 -32.12 -8.49 56.97
N ALA A 226 -31.12 -8.80 56.17
CA ALA A 226 -30.89 -8.10 54.92
C ALA A 226 -31.79 -8.79 53.90
N HIS A 227 -32.93 -8.17 53.62
CA HIS A 227 -33.73 -8.45 52.44
C HIS A 227 -32.81 -8.27 51.21
N GLU A 228 -32.13 -9.36 50.82
CA GLU A 228 -31.38 -9.43 49.57
C GLU A 228 -32.39 -9.32 48.44
N SER A 229 -32.53 -8.08 47.98
CA SER A 229 -33.15 -7.69 46.73
C SER A 229 -32.43 -8.40 45.58
N ARG A 230 -32.84 -9.64 45.33
CA ARG A 230 -32.44 -10.49 44.22
C ARG A 230 -33.11 -10.07 42.89
N THR A 231 -33.47 -8.79 42.79
CA THR A 231 -34.12 -8.15 41.64
C THR A 231 -33.50 -6.80 41.30
N GLY A 232 -32.23 -6.58 41.63
CA GLY A 232 -31.44 -5.41 41.23
C GLY A 232 -30.77 -5.55 39.85
N ARG A 233 -31.47 -6.09 38.84
CA ARG A 233 -31.17 -5.70 37.46
C ARG A 233 -31.76 -4.30 37.33
N ASP A 234 -30.95 -3.27 37.60
CA ASP A 234 -31.36 -1.90 37.34
C ASP A 234 -31.70 -1.77 35.84
N PRO A 235 -32.99 -1.73 35.43
CA PRO A 235 -33.36 -1.67 34.01
C PRO A 235 -33.08 -0.28 33.43
N LEU A 236 -32.66 0.66 34.29
CA LEU A 236 -32.44 2.07 33.98
C LEU A 236 -30.98 2.39 33.60
N LEU A 237 -30.03 1.48 33.83
CA LEU A 237 -28.65 1.60 33.30
C LEU A 237 -28.43 0.86 31.98
N VAL A 238 -29.39 0.05 31.54
CA VAL A 238 -29.53 -0.26 30.11
C VAL A 238 -30.17 0.97 29.48
N SER A 239 -29.43 2.09 29.43
CA SER A 239 -29.74 3.15 28.49
C SER A 239 -29.85 2.44 27.15
N ARG A 240 -31.07 2.34 26.62
CA ARG A 240 -31.38 1.63 25.39
C ARG A 240 -30.39 2.13 24.36
N PHE A 241 -29.35 1.34 24.05
CA PHE A 241 -28.27 1.73 23.16
C PHE A 241 -28.91 2.14 21.86
N GLN A 242 -29.06 3.45 21.64
CA GLN A 242 -29.60 3.97 20.40
C GLN A 242 -28.50 3.78 19.38
N SER A 243 -28.51 2.61 18.74
CA SER A 243 -27.68 2.36 17.56
C SER A 243 -27.87 3.54 16.61
N ALA A 244 -26.78 3.99 15.97
CA ALA A 244 -26.89 4.90 14.85
C ALA A 244 -28.01 4.41 13.92
N GLY A 245 -29.07 5.20 13.80
CA GLY A 245 -30.01 4.98 12.72
C GLY A 245 -29.20 5.16 11.43
N PHE A 246 -28.87 4.08 10.74
CA PHE A 246 -28.20 4.17 9.45
C PHE A 246 -29.27 4.34 8.38
N ARG A 247 -29.14 5.38 7.57
CA ARG A 247 -29.96 5.49 6.36
C ARG A 247 -29.62 4.32 5.44
N SER A 248 -30.63 3.83 4.74
CA SER A 248 -30.40 2.78 3.75
C SER A 248 -29.38 3.24 2.70
N PRO A 249 -28.49 2.35 2.23
CA PRO A 249 -27.60 2.57 1.10
C PRO A 249 -28.24 3.28 -0.09
N GLU A 250 -29.48 2.93 -0.39
CA GLU A 250 -30.19 3.42 -1.56
C GLU A 250 -30.83 4.79 -1.32
N SER A 251 -31.24 5.12 -0.09
CA SER A 251 -31.94 6.38 0.18
C SER A 251 -31.01 7.58 0.42
N SER A 252 -29.71 7.37 0.59
CA SER A 252 -28.75 8.45 0.89
C SER A 252 -28.02 8.93 -0.38
N TRP A 253 -28.31 10.16 -0.82
CA TRP A 253 -27.63 10.79 -1.96
C TRP A 253 -26.12 10.92 -1.76
N GLY A 254 -25.67 11.28 -0.55
CA GLY A 254 -24.24 11.40 -0.25
C GLY A 254 -23.49 10.07 -0.40
N SER A 255 -24.14 8.96 -0.01
CA SER A 255 -23.61 7.61 -0.17
C SER A 255 -23.48 7.21 -1.64
N ARG A 256 -24.50 7.51 -2.46
CA ARG A 256 -24.46 7.27 -3.91
C ARG A 256 -23.30 8.05 -4.56
N ILE A 257 -23.20 9.36 -4.29
CA ILE A 257 -22.13 10.21 -4.84
C ILE A 257 -20.76 9.68 -4.44
N PHE A 258 -20.56 9.36 -3.16
CA PHE A 258 -19.31 8.80 -2.67
C PHE A 258 -18.93 7.50 -3.40
N ARG A 259 -19.86 6.56 -3.55
CA ARG A 259 -19.62 5.29 -4.26
C ARG A 259 -19.25 5.51 -5.72
N PHE A 260 -19.93 6.43 -6.42
CA PHE A 260 -19.58 6.75 -7.80
C PHE A 260 -18.18 7.35 -7.93
N ILE A 261 -17.82 8.28 -7.04
CA ILE A 261 -16.47 8.88 -7.03
C ILE A 261 -15.41 7.82 -6.73
N PHE A 262 -15.61 7.02 -5.67
CA PHE A 262 -14.67 5.98 -5.27
C PHE A 262 -14.50 4.92 -6.37
N LEU A 263 -15.61 4.48 -6.98
CA LEU A 263 -15.58 3.54 -8.09
C LEU A 263 -14.94 4.15 -9.35
N GLY A 264 -15.19 5.43 -9.61
CA GLY A 264 -14.54 6.18 -10.69
C GLY A 264 -13.01 6.21 -10.55
N ILE A 265 -12.48 6.40 -9.33
CA ILE A 265 -11.04 6.31 -9.08
C ILE A 265 -10.52 4.89 -9.35
N LEU A 266 -11.23 3.85 -8.90
CA LEU A 266 -10.84 2.46 -9.19
C LEU A 266 -10.84 2.15 -10.69
N TRP A 267 -11.83 2.62 -11.44
CA TRP A 267 -11.87 2.48 -12.89
C TRP A 267 -10.76 3.28 -13.58
N ALA A 268 -10.42 4.47 -13.08
CA ALA A 268 -9.28 5.23 -13.61
C ALA A 268 -7.95 4.46 -13.42
N VAL A 269 -7.74 3.85 -12.25
CA VAL A 269 -6.57 2.99 -12.00
C VAL A 269 -6.60 1.73 -12.88
N TRP A 270 -7.77 1.14 -13.12
CA TRP A 270 -7.91 0.01 -14.04
C TRP A 270 -7.59 0.40 -15.49
N VAL A 271 -8.09 1.54 -15.96
CA VAL A 271 -7.78 2.09 -17.29
C VAL A 271 -6.29 2.33 -17.44
N LEU A 272 -5.64 2.88 -16.40
CA LEU A 272 -4.19 3.03 -16.38
C LEU A 272 -3.48 1.67 -16.49
N ALA A 273 -3.92 0.65 -15.75
CA ALA A 273 -3.34 -0.69 -15.84
C ALA A 273 -3.52 -1.32 -17.25
N VAL A 274 -4.65 -1.04 -17.92
CA VAL A 274 -4.86 -1.43 -19.33
C VAL A 274 -3.86 -0.73 -20.23
N PHE A 275 -3.64 0.58 -20.07
CA PHE A 275 -2.64 1.33 -20.84
C PHE A 275 -1.20 0.83 -20.59
N CYS A 276 -0.90 0.27 -19.42
CA CYS A 276 0.40 -0.35 -19.17
C CYS A 276 0.62 -1.65 -19.94
N ILE A 277 -0.44 -2.37 -20.34
CA ILE A 277 -0.36 -3.64 -21.08
C ILE A 277 -0.56 -3.43 -22.58
N VAL A 278 -1.49 -2.56 -22.96
CA VAL A 278 -1.88 -2.35 -24.36
C VAL A 278 -1.07 -1.19 -24.91
N PRO A 279 -0.17 -1.42 -25.90
CA PRO A 279 0.60 -0.36 -26.52
C PRO A 279 -0.27 0.77 -27.07
N SER A 280 0.32 1.98 -27.14
CA SER A 280 -0.30 3.20 -27.66
C SER A 280 -1.17 2.97 -28.91
N ILE A 281 -2.34 3.61 -28.94
CA ILE A 281 -3.40 3.50 -29.96
C ILE A 281 -2.89 3.78 -31.40
N GLY A 282 -1.70 4.36 -31.55
CA GLY A 282 -1.04 4.62 -32.84
C GLY A 282 -0.46 3.40 -33.58
N GLY A 283 -0.46 2.21 -32.96
CA GLY A 283 0.22 1.03 -33.51
C GLY A 283 1.74 1.07 -33.25
N GLY A 284 2.39 -0.10 -33.25
CA GLY A 284 3.83 -0.20 -33.00
C GLY A 284 4.24 -1.51 -32.31
N VAL A 285 5.56 -1.63 -32.10
CA VAL A 285 6.18 -2.71 -31.34
C VAL A 285 6.47 -2.20 -29.94
N ALA A 286 5.86 -2.80 -28.92
CA ALA A 286 6.18 -2.51 -27.53
C ALA A 286 7.15 -3.56 -26.98
N TYR A 287 8.21 -3.09 -26.34
CA TYR A 287 9.21 -3.96 -25.74
C TYR A 287 9.02 -3.99 -24.22
N TYR A 288 8.86 -5.20 -23.68
CA TYR A 288 8.73 -5.45 -22.24
C TYR A 288 9.87 -6.35 -21.77
N THR A 289 10.34 -6.11 -20.55
CA THR A 289 11.12 -7.09 -19.79
C THR A 289 10.16 -8.12 -19.20
N THR A 290 10.65 -9.29 -18.78
CA THR A 290 9.77 -10.30 -18.16
C THR A 290 9.13 -9.74 -16.89
N THR A 291 9.89 -8.99 -16.09
CA THR A 291 9.42 -8.31 -14.89
C THR A 291 8.35 -7.28 -15.20
N SER A 292 8.57 -6.38 -16.17
CA SER A 292 7.59 -5.34 -16.46
C SER A 292 6.29 -5.90 -17.00
N PHE A 293 6.36 -6.90 -17.89
CA PHE A 293 5.18 -7.59 -18.40
C PHE A 293 4.40 -8.30 -17.28
N LEU A 294 5.07 -9.10 -16.44
CA LEU A 294 4.41 -9.83 -15.36
C LEU A 294 3.83 -8.88 -14.30
N LEU A 295 4.53 -7.77 -14.00
CA LEU A 295 4.05 -6.75 -13.08
C LEU A 295 2.78 -6.07 -13.60
N SER A 296 2.78 -5.67 -14.89
CA SER A 296 1.60 -5.09 -15.54
C SER A 296 0.44 -6.08 -15.55
N LEU A 297 0.68 -7.35 -15.91
CA LEU A 297 -0.33 -8.41 -15.88
C LEU A 297 -0.91 -8.63 -14.48
N TYR A 298 -0.05 -8.67 -13.45
CA TYR A 298 -0.47 -8.83 -12.06
C TYR A 298 -1.38 -7.69 -11.60
N TYR A 299 -1.00 -6.44 -11.85
CA TYR A 299 -1.83 -5.29 -11.46
C TYR A 299 -3.10 -5.16 -12.31
N PHE A 300 -3.07 -5.55 -13.57
CA PHE A 300 -4.28 -5.63 -14.39
C PHE A 300 -5.26 -6.66 -13.84
N MET A 301 -4.80 -7.87 -13.50
CA MET A 301 -5.65 -8.90 -12.89
C MET A 301 -6.23 -8.43 -11.55
N PHE A 302 -5.37 -7.86 -10.70
CA PHE A 302 -5.76 -7.32 -9.39
C PHE A 302 -6.80 -6.20 -9.48
N THR A 303 -6.56 -5.20 -10.34
CA THR A 303 -7.47 -4.07 -10.53
C THR A 303 -8.77 -4.52 -11.19
N THR A 304 -8.72 -5.48 -12.12
CA THR A 304 -9.91 -6.05 -12.77
C THR A 304 -10.81 -6.75 -11.75
N VAL A 305 -10.24 -7.66 -10.94
CA VAL A 305 -11.01 -8.38 -9.90
C VAL A 305 -11.55 -7.39 -8.87
N THR A 306 -10.74 -6.42 -8.43
CA THR A 306 -11.14 -5.38 -7.47
C THR A 306 -12.28 -4.52 -8.03
N ALA A 307 -12.13 -3.97 -9.24
CA ALA A 307 -13.15 -3.14 -9.87
C ALA A 307 -14.46 -3.91 -10.10
N ALA A 308 -14.39 -5.17 -10.56
CA ALA A 308 -15.56 -6.02 -10.76
C ALA A 308 -16.31 -6.30 -9.45
N ILE A 309 -15.58 -6.67 -8.38
CA ILE A 309 -16.15 -6.90 -7.05
C ILE A 309 -16.85 -5.64 -6.53
N TYR A 310 -16.19 -4.48 -6.61
CA TYR A 310 -16.72 -3.23 -6.08
C TYR A 310 -17.93 -2.76 -6.87
N THR A 311 -17.85 -2.81 -8.21
CA THR A 311 -18.96 -2.54 -9.11
C THR A 311 -20.18 -3.37 -8.70
N LEU A 312 -20.01 -4.69 -8.59
CA LEU A 312 -21.10 -5.59 -8.23
C LEU A 312 -21.72 -5.27 -6.87
N PHE A 313 -20.91 -5.06 -5.83
CA PHE A 313 -21.45 -4.83 -4.48
C PHE A 313 -21.99 -3.41 -4.27
N PHE A 314 -21.43 -2.40 -4.93
CA PHE A 314 -21.94 -1.03 -4.87
C PHE A 314 -23.29 -0.92 -5.58
N PHE A 315 -23.43 -1.52 -6.77
CA PHE A 315 -24.71 -1.57 -7.48
C PHE A 315 -25.79 -2.36 -6.74
N ARG A 316 -25.40 -3.40 -6.00
CA ARG A 316 -26.32 -4.17 -5.13
C ARG A 316 -26.62 -3.51 -3.79
N GLY A 317 -26.04 -2.33 -3.50
CA GLY A 317 -26.22 -1.64 -2.24
C GLY A 317 -25.66 -2.36 -1.00
N LYS A 318 -24.80 -3.37 -1.18
CA LYS A 318 -24.29 -4.25 -0.09
C LYS A 318 -23.05 -3.69 0.61
N THR A 319 -23.05 -2.41 0.94
CA THR A 319 -21.95 -1.73 1.67
C THR A 319 -22.20 -1.62 3.17
N THR A 320 -23.25 -2.28 3.69
CA THR A 320 -23.59 -2.28 5.11
C THR A 320 -22.63 -3.10 5.96
N ASN A 321 -21.69 -3.82 5.33
CA ASN A 321 -20.65 -4.61 6.00
C ASN A 321 -19.27 -4.00 5.73
N THR A 322 -18.49 -3.77 6.78
CA THR A 322 -17.09 -3.30 6.70
C THR A 322 -16.14 -4.36 6.16
N ILE A 323 -16.59 -5.62 6.15
CA ILE A 323 -15.91 -6.76 5.55
C ILE A 323 -16.51 -7.02 4.17
N LEU A 324 -15.65 -7.44 3.24
CA LEU A 324 -16.08 -7.79 1.89
C LEU A 324 -17.07 -8.98 1.96
N PRO A 325 -18.29 -8.89 1.38
CA PRO A 325 -19.30 -9.94 1.56
C PRO A 325 -18.90 -11.31 1.01
N CYS A 326 -17.98 -11.37 0.05
CA CYS A 326 -17.46 -12.62 -0.50
C CYS A 326 -16.16 -13.12 0.17
N ILE A 327 -15.71 -12.49 1.27
CA ILE A 327 -14.41 -12.82 1.90
C ILE A 327 -14.29 -14.30 2.27
N SER A 328 -15.39 -14.91 2.71
CA SER A 328 -15.45 -16.32 3.15
C SER A 328 -15.69 -17.30 2.00
N SER A 329 -15.87 -16.80 0.77
CA SER A 329 -16.13 -17.65 -0.41
C SER A 329 -14.85 -18.37 -0.86
N THR A 330 -15.01 -19.60 -1.34
CA THR A 330 -13.88 -20.43 -1.81
C THR A 330 -13.11 -19.76 -2.95
N TRP A 331 -13.82 -19.12 -3.88
CA TRP A 331 -13.19 -18.35 -4.95
C TRP A 331 -12.31 -17.23 -4.36
N TYR A 332 -12.84 -16.37 -3.49
CA TYR A 332 -12.03 -15.27 -2.94
C TYR A 332 -10.81 -15.73 -2.13
N ARG A 333 -10.91 -16.88 -1.46
CA ARG A 333 -9.75 -17.53 -0.80
C ARG A 333 -8.70 -17.97 -1.82
N LEU A 334 -9.12 -18.65 -2.90
CA LEU A 334 -8.22 -19.08 -3.97
C LEU A 334 -7.57 -17.88 -4.67
N TYR A 335 -8.35 -16.83 -4.96
CA TYR A 335 -7.86 -15.54 -5.46
C TYR A 335 -6.73 -15.00 -4.58
N THR A 336 -6.96 -14.94 -3.27
CA THR A 336 -5.99 -14.37 -2.33
C THR A 336 -4.70 -15.19 -2.28
N ILE A 337 -4.81 -16.52 -2.22
CA ILE A 337 -3.63 -17.41 -2.22
C ILE A 337 -2.84 -17.26 -3.53
N LEU A 338 -3.52 -17.26 -4.68
CA LEU A 338 -2.89 -17.09 -5.98
C LEU A 338 -2.23 -15.71 -6.09
N PHE A 339 -2.92 -14.66 -5.66
CA PHE A 339 -2.42 -13.28 -5.66
C PHE A 339 -1.17 -13.14 -4.79
N THR A 340 -1.18 -13.66 -3.56
CA THR A 340 0.00 -13.67 -2.69
C THR A 340 1.15 -14.49 -3.26
N GLY A 341 0.86 -15.65 -3.87
CA GLY A 341 1.87 -16.47 -4.54
C GLY A 341 2.53 -15.77 -5.72
N LEU A 342 1.73 -15.13 -6.59
CA LEU A 342 2.21 -14.33 -7.71
C LEU A 342 3.04 -13.14 -7.25
N MET A 343 2.65 -12.48 -6.17
CA MET A 343 3.40 -11.39 -5.56
C MET A 343 4.81 -11.83 -5.14
N ILE A 344 4.94 -12.98 -4.46
CA ILE A 344 6.24 -13.54 -4.07
C ILE A 344 7.07 -13.90 -5.31
N GLY A 345 6.45 -14.55 -6.30
CA GLY A 345 7.11 -14.90 -7.56
C GLY A 345 7.64 -13.68 -8.31
N LEU A 346 6.86 -12.59 -8.35
CA LEU A 346 7.27 -11.32 -8.95
C LEU A 346 8.48 -10.71 -8.26
N VAL A 347 8.55 -10.72 -6.93
CA VAL A 347 9.72 -10.22 -6.19
C VAL A 347 10.97 -11.02 -6.56
N VAL A 348 10.86 -12.35 -6.69
CA VAL A 348 12.00 -13.19 -7.09
C VAL A 348 12.44 -12.89 -8.53
N ILE A 349 11.50 -12.85 -9.48
CA ILE A 349 11.80 -12.58 -10.89
C ILE A 349 12.40 -11.18 -11.06
N ALA A 350 11.80 -10.17 -10.42
CA ALA A 350 12.31 -8.81 -10.42
C ALA A 350 13.71 -8.74 -9.81
N SER A 351 14.00 -9.51 -8.76
CA SER A 351 15.33 -9.54 -8.15
C SER A 351 16.39 -10.14 -9.07
N ILE A 352 16.00 -11.04 -9.97
CA ILE A 352 16.89 -11.61 -10.99
C ILE A 352 17.19 -10.60 -12.11
N GLU A 353 16.17 -9.90 -12.61
CA GLU A 353 16.32 -8.96 -13.74
C GLU A 353 16.78 -7.56 -13.34
N THR A 354 16.62 -7.16 -12.07
CA THR A 354 16.97 -5.80 -11.64
C THR A 354 18.47 -5.57 -11.78
N SER A 355 18.79 -4.55 -12.57
CA SER A 355 20.11 -4.01 -12.77
C SER A 355 20.18 -2.62 -12.11
N LYS A 356 21.38 -2.23 -11.72
CA LYS A 356 21.68 -0.86 -11.32
C LYS A 356 22.13 -0.10 -12.56
N THR A 357 21.46 1.00 -12.87
CA THR A 357 21.82 1.86 -13.98
C THR A 357 22.95 2.81 -13.58
N VAL A 358 23.52 3.49 -14.58
CA VAL A 358 24.63 4.44 -14.38
C VAL A 358 24.25 5.64 -13.49
N ASP A 359 22.98 6.05 -13.51
CA ASP A 359 22.38 7.07 -12.63
C ASP A 359 22.10 6.57 -11.22
N GLY A 360 22.41 5.30 -10.94
CA GLY A 360 22.17 4.68 -9.65
C GLY A 360 20.70 4.35 -9.41
N SER A 361 19.83 4.54 -10.42
CA SER A 361 18.47 4.03 -10.38
C SER A 361 18.45 2.52 -10.66
N TYR A 362 17.29 1.90 -10.42
CA TYR A 362 17.13 0.46 -10.56
C TYR A 362 16.09 0.18 -11.63
N SER A 363 16.44 -0.70 -12.56
CA SER A 363 15.58 -1.04 -13.70
C SER A 363 15.75 -2.50 -14.09
N SER A 364 14.70 -3.11 -14.65
CA SER A 364 14.80 -4.46 -15.23
C SER A 364 15.49 -4.47 -16.60
N TRP A 365 15.78 -3.30 -17.19
CA TRP A 365 16.51 -3.22 -18.45
C TRP A 365 17.99 -3.46 -18.24
N GLU A 366 18.59 -4.16 -19.20
CA GLU A 366 20.04 -4.20 -19.32
C GLU A 366 20.54 -2.79 -19.72
N PRO A 367 21.54 -2.23 -19.01
CA PRO A 367 22.16 -0.98 -19.45
C PRO A 367 22.69 -1.18 -20.88
N MET A 368 22.48 -0.17 -21.75
CA MET A 368 22.72 -0.31 -23.20
C MET A 368 24.16 -0.72 -23.59
N GLU A 369 25.10 -0.70 -22.66
CA GLU A 369 26.45 -1.23 -22.83
C GLU A 369 26.90 -1.86 -21.50
N ASN A 370 27.78 -2.87 -21.56
CA ASN A 370 28.42 -3.58 -20.43
C ASN A 370 29.14 -2.66 -19.41
N LEU A 371 29.04 -1.34 -19.54
CA LEU A 371 29.58 -0.30 -18.69
C LEU A 371 29.12 -0.39 -17.22
N GLY A 372 27.94 -0.93 -16.95
CA GLY A 372 27.32 -0.92 -15.61
C GLY A 372 28.07 -1.73 -14.53
N CYS A 373 29.02 -2.56 -14.95
CA CYS A 373 29.75 -3.49 -14.07
C CYS A 373 31.27 -3.49 -14.27
N LEU A 374 31.76 -2.74 -15.24
CA LEU A 374 33.18 -2.71 -15.53
C LEU A 374 33.91 -1.84 -14.49
N GLY A 375 35.11 -2.28 -14.10
CA GLY A 375 35.99 -1.52 -13.22
C GLY A 375 36.33 -0.17 -13.85
N SER A 376 36.92 0.73 -13.05
CA SER A 376 37.40 2.04 -13.53
C SER A 376 38.37 1.97 -14.73
N SER A 377 38.85 0.77 -15.07
CA SER A 377 39.69 0.46 -16.22
C SER A 377 39.01 0.59 -17.57
N ASP A 378 37.69 0.44 -17.66
CA ASP A 378 36.95 0.44 -18.94
C ASP A 378 36.19 1.75 -19.19
N TRP A 379 36.56 2.79 -18.44
CA TRP A 379 36.00 4.12 -18.58
C TRP A 379 36.66 4.82 -19.77
N TRP A 380 35.84 5.44 -20.63
CA TRP A 380 36.32 6.12 -21.82
C TRP A 380 36.85 7.51 -21.46
N PHE A 381 38.10 7.79 -21.82
CA PHE A 381 38.62 9.16 -21.81
C PHE A 381 38.02 9.92 -22.99
N ILE A 382 37.14 10.88 -22.69
CA ILE A 382 36.56 11.75 -23.70
C ILE A 382 37.51 12.93 -23.93
N GLY A 383 38.03 13.05 -25.15
CA GLY A 383 38.91 14.15 -25.55
C GLY A 383 38.17 15.48 -25.76
N PRO A 384 38.87 16.62 -25.74
CA PRO A 384 38.31 17.98 -25.75
C PRO A 384 37.54 18.37 -27.03
N SER A 385 37.59 17.56 -28.09
CA SER A 385 36.83 17.75 -29.34
C SER A 385 35.53 16.94 -29.39
N SER A 386 35.21 16.21 -28.32
CA SER A 386 33.95 15.46 -28.23
C SER A 386 32.78 16.42 -28.01
N GLN A 387 31.71 16.24 -28.78
CA GLN A 387 30.46 17.01 -28.65
C GLN A 387 29.59 16.55 -27.48
N ILE A 388 30.11 15.70 -26.59
CA ILE A 388 29.34 14.96 -25.59
C ILE A 388 29.65 15.54 -24.19
N MET A 389 28.62 15.95 -23.43
CA MET A 389 28.73 16.47 -22.06
C MET A 389 28.19 15.46 -21.02
N GLY A 390 28.88 15.30 -19.89
CA GLY A 390 28.49 14.41 -18.79
C GLY A 390 28.52 15.08 -17.41
N PHE A 391 28.00 14.40 -16.39
CA PHE A 391 28.02 14.87 -15.00
C PHE A 391 29.33 14.50 -14.29
N ALA A 392 29.88 15.42 -13.50
CA ALA A 392 31.15 15.23 -12.79
C ALA A 392 30.96 14.52 -11.44
N SER A 393 31.77 13.51 -11.16
CA SER A 393 31.98 12.95 -9.81
C SER A 393 33.39 13.29 -9.31
N ARG A 394 33.51 13.70 -8.05
CA ARG A 394 34.78 14.08 -7.40
C ARG A 394 35.40 12.85 -6.74
N LYS A 395 36.48 12.31 -7.32
CA LYS A 395 37.38 11.36 -6.63
C LYS A 395 38.55 12.12 -6.01
N GLU A 396 38.80 11.92 -4.73
CA GLU A 396 39.95 12.47 -4.01
C GLU A 396 41.21 11.70 -4.46
N SER A 397 42.16 12.39 -5.10
CA SER A 397 43.31 11.76 -5.76
C SER A 397 44.49 11.58 -4.80
N ASP A 398 44.54 10.46 -4.09
CA ASP A 398 45.76 10.03 -3.36
C ASP A 398 46.69 9.14 -4.21
N GLU A 399 46.55 9.21 -5.53
CA GLU A 399 47.18 8.28 -6.45
C GLU A 399 48.27 8.97 -7.29
N LYS A 400 49.53 8.65 -6.97
CA LYS A 400 50.79 9.22 -7.51
C LYS A 400 51.08 8.93 -8.99
N TRP A 401 50.11 8.48 -9.79
CA TRP A 401 50.32 8.08 -11.19
C TRP A 401 50.02 9.17 -12.23
N LEU A 402 49.54 10.35 -11.82
CA LEU A 402 49.38 11.49 -12.72
C LEU A 402 50.71 12.25 -12.89
N THR A 403 51.42 11.97 -13.98
CA THR A 403 52.49 12.83 -14.48
C THR A 403 51.91 14.21 -14.85
N HIS A 404 52.61 15.27 -14.46
CA HIS A 404 52.21 16.68 -14.52
C HIS A 404 51.79 17.24 -15.90
N ASP A 405 51.85 16.44 -16.99
CA ASP A 405 51.67 16.91 -18.37
C ASP A 405 50.32 16.55 -19.02
N GLN A 406 49.40 15.89 -18.32
CA GLN A 406 48.08 15.58 -18.89
C GLN A 406 47.03 16.67 -18.61
N LYS A 407 47.06 17.67 -19.50
CA LYS A 407 45.96 18.49 -20.06
C LYS A 407 44.66 18.57 -19.25
N SER A 408 44.53 19.66 -18.52
CA SER A 408 43.25 20.24 -18.13
C SER A 408 42.49 20.78 -19.35
N VAL A 409 41.16 20.66 -19.36
CA VAL A 409 40.30 21.16 -20.44
C VAL A 409 39.68 22.49 -19.99
N PRO A 410 39.84 23.59 -20.75
CA PRO A 410 39.21 24.86 -20.41
C PRO A 410 37.70 24.78 -20.69
N VAL A 411 36.88 24.93 -19.66
CA VAL A 411 35.42 25.02 -19.81
C VAL A 411 35.05 26.49 -20.00
N VAL A 412 34.83 26.87 -21.26
CA VAL A 412 34.27 28.12 -21.81
C VAL A 412 34.55 29.43 -21.04
N ARG A 413 35.21 30.35 -21.74
CA ARG A 413 35.45 31.75 -21.38
C ARG A 413 34.13 32.51 -21.22
N VAL A 414 33.67 32.73 -19.98
CA VAL A 414 32.54 33.64 -19.72
C VAL A 414 33.04 35.07 -19.88
N ASN A 415 32.62 35.74 -20.95
CA ASN A 415 32.97 37.14 -21.19
C ASN A 415 32.09 38.03 -20.31
N GLY A 416 32.39 38.08 -19.02
CA GLY A 416 31.78 39.00 -18.07
C GLY A 416 32.24 40.42 -18.40
N THR A 417 31.32 41.29 -18.78
CA THR A 417 31.58 42.62 -19.35
C THR A 417 32.27 43.63 -18.42
N ASN A 418 32.77 43.27 -17.23
CA ASN A 418 33.35 44.25 -16.29
C ASN A 418 34.44 43.73 -15.33
N SER A 419 35.10 42.59 -15.59
CA SER A 419 36.33 42.23 -14.84
C SER A 419 37.55 42.16 -15.78
N SER A 420 38.62 42.86 -15.43
CA SER A 420 39.84 43.03 -16.22
C SER A 420 40.81 41.83 -16.15
N ALA A 421 40.31 40.66 -15.78
CA ALA A 421 41.05 39.41 -15.90
C ALA A 421 40.05 38.28 -16.24
N PRO A 422 40.30 37.48 -17.29
CA PRO A 422 39.51 36.29 -17.55
C PRO A 422 39.73 35.30 -16.40
N GLU A 423 38.66 34.96 -15.65
CA GLU A 423 38.71 33.83 -14.74
C GLU A 423 38.67 32.54 -15.58
N GLU A 424 39.80 31.84 -15.64
CA GLU A 424 39.90 30.53 -16.27
C GLU A 424 39.57 29.45 -15.25
N PHE A 425 38.45 28.76 -15.46
CA PHE A 425 38.07 27.60 -14.66
C PHE A 425 38.67 26.34 -15.28
N TRP A 426 39.49 25.65 -14.49
CA TRP A 426 40.14 24.40 -14.88
C TRP A 426 39.40 23.22 -14.26
N LEU A 427 38.93 22.30 -15.09
CA LEU A 427 38.41 21.02 -14.61
C LEU A 427 39.54 19.98 -14.59
N TYR A 428 39.84 19.45 -13.41
CA TYR A 428 40.77 18.34 -13.21
C TYR A 428 39.98 17.08 -12.82
N ASN A 429 40.38 15.90 -13.32
CA ASN A 429 39.77 14.61 -13.01
C ASN A 429 38.26 14.52 -13.34
N PHE A 430 37.89 14.84 -14.58
CA PHE A 430 36.55 14.57 -15.06
C PHE A 430 36.37 13.06 -15.28
N THR A 431 35.61 12.43 -14.39
CA THR A 431 35.07 11.09 -14.61
C THR A 431 33.56 11.20 -14.49
N GLY A 432 32.88 10.94 -15.60
CA GLY A 432 31.46 11.11 -15.77
C GLY A 432 31.00 10.33 -16.98
N TYR A 433 29.79 9.78 -16.93
CA TYR A 433 29.13 9.19 -18.08
C TYR A 433 28.08 10.16 -18.63
N CYS A 434 27.72 9.97 -19.89
CA CYS A 434 26.75 10.81 -20.57
C CYS A 434 25.48 10.00 -20.82
N VAL A 435 24.33 10.51 -20.38
CA VAL A 435 23.01 10.01 -20.81
C VAL A 435 22.22 11.21 -21.31
N GLY A 436 22.09 11.31 -22.63
CA GLY A 436 21.29 12.35 -23.28
C GLY A 436 21.37 12.25 -24.80
N GLN A 437 20.21 12.33 -25.46
CA GLN A 437 20.13 12.63 -26.90
C GLN A 437 20.38 14.13 -27.07
N THR A 438 21.40 14.50 -27.85
CA THR A 438 21.53 15.83 -28.41
C THR A 438 20.45 16.00 -29.49
N TYR A 439 19.56 16.98 -29.32
CA TYR A 439 18.75 17.55 -30.40
C TYR A 439 19.55 18.60 -31.17
#